data_AF-A0A944GQ39-F1
#
_entry.id   AF-A0A944GQ39-F1
#
_cell.length_a   1.000
_cell.length_b   1.000
_cell.length_c   1.000
_cell.angle_alpha   90.00
_cell.angle_beta   90.00
_cell.angle_gamma   90.00
#
_symmetry.space_group_name_H-M   'P 1'
#
loop_
_entity.id
_entity.type
_entity.pdbx_description
1 polymer ?
#
loop_
_entity_poly.entity_id
_entity_poly.type
_entity_poly.pdbx_seq_one_letter_code
_entity_poly.pdbx_strand_id
1 'polypeptide(L)'
;MFHLATSCACVLDTYWPAVSMLDHKPSLTVIQIWHSLGKIKKSGLAAVGKPGGRTAEIAAVMRMHANYDYVVAGAETWDRYYCESFGCSEDQLVHTSLPRLDVLSARDPQMAQEVFARYPELTEGKLVLYAPTFRRTSQPEHSALIKALLSEGYKLVIKSHPNQALDSGEALTCPGVSAMQLLLVADYLITDYSAIALEAAAAGVKTFYYLFDSERYREHTGVNIELEEEMPGCVYYDVPSLVEGLHRADEGDYPEEVLERFQKKFLIPNRGHATSELARFVLAHARLEQAPGRGI
;
A
#
# COMPACT_ATOMS: atom_id res chain seq x y z
N MET A 1 -18.29 7.28 19.49
CA MET A 1 -19.64 6.72 19.26
C MET A 1 -20.66 7.75 18.82
N PHE A 2 -20.83 8.87 19.52
CA PHE A 2 -21.78 9.94 19.12
C PHE A 2 -21.72 10.32 17.63
N HIS A 3 -20.54 10.65 17.10
CA HIS A 3 -20.38 11.01 15.69
C HIS A 3 -20.80 9.90 14.71
N LEU A 4 -20.44 8.64 14.98
CA LEU A 4 -20.87 7.52 14.14
C LEU A 4 -22.40 7.38 14.10
N ALA A 5 -23.05 7.53 15.27
CA ALA A 5 -24.51 7.43 15.38
C ALA A 5 -25.25 8.59 14.70
N THR A 6 -24.67 9.79 14.68
CA THR A 6 -25.32 10.99 14.13
C THR A 6 -24.97 11.29 12.68
N SER A 7 -23.81 10.85 12.18
CA SER A 7 -23.41 11.02 10.77
C SER A 7 -24.33 10.30 9.79
N CYS A 8 -24.37 10.79 8.55
CA CYS A 8 -25.01 10.13 7.40
C CYS A 8 -24.01 9.28 6.59
N ALA A 9 -22.70 9.55 6.72
CA ALA A 9 -21.64 8.77 6.12
C ALA A 9 -20.50 8.50 7.11
N CYS A 10 -19.89 7.32 7.02
CA CYS A 10 -18.70 6.93 7.76
C CYS A 10 -17.64 6.43 6.76
N VAL A 11 -16.51 7.13 6.69
CA VAL A 11 -15.39 6.79 5.80
C VAL A 11 -14.25 6.20 6.63
N LEU A 12 -13.75 5.03 6.26
CA LEU A 12 -12.78 4.24 7.01
C LEU A 12 -11.60 3.83 6.13
N ASP A 13 -10.37 3.90 6.62
CA ASP A 13 -9.17 3.39 5.95
C ASP A 13 -8.60 2.10 6.60
N THR A 14 -9.20 1.68 7.72
CA THR A 14 -8.83 0.52 8.50
C THR A 14 -10.06 -0.20 9.06
N TYR A 15 -9.83 -1.36 9.66
CA TYR A 15 -10.86 -2.10 10.37
C TYR A 15 -11.25 -1.39 11.67
N TRP A 16 -12.54 -1.14 11.87
CA TRP A 16 -13.07 -0.54 13.10
C TRP A 16 -14.18 -1.41 13.71
N PRO A 17 -13.95 -2.07 14.86
CA PRO A 17 -14.93 -2.94 15.51
C PRO A 17 -16.29 -2.29 15.77
N ALA A 18 -16.33 -0.99 16.08
CA ALA A 18 -17.58 -0.30 16.34
C ALA A 18 -18.50 -0.26 15.12
N VAL A 19 -17.92 -0.23 13.91
CA VAL A 19 -18.70 -0.29 12.66
C VAL A 19 -19.17 -1.71 12.40
N SER A 20 -18.31 -2.71 12.56
CA SER A 20 -18.63 -4.08 12.18
C SER A 20 -19.51 -4.82 13.19
N MET A 21 -19.36 -4.57 14.49
CA MET A 21 -20.04 -5.34 15.53
C MET A 21 -21.43 -4.80 15.90
N LEU A 22 -21.64 -3.49 15.77
CA LEU A 22 -22.87 -2.83 16.22
C LEU A 22 -23.88 -2.72 15.08
N ASP A 23 -25.15 -2.61 15.45
CA ASP A 23 -26.22 -2.28 14.51
C ASP A 23 -26.31 -0.76 14.33
N HIS A 24 -26.31 -0.31 13.08
CA HIS A 24 -26.38 1.11 12.73
C HIS A 24 -27.74 1.47 12.15
N LYS A 25 -28.06 2.76 12.18
CA LYS A 25 -29.28 3.28 11.55
C LYS A 25 -29.26 3.02 10.03
N PRO A 26 -30.42 2.74 9.39
CA PRO A 26 -30.47 2.50 7.94
C PRO A 26 -30.02 3.69 7.08
N SER A 27 -30.01 4.91 7.62
CA SER A 27 -29.55 6.10 6.91
C SER A 27 -28.03 6.32 6.97
N LEU A 28 -27.26 5.49 7.69
CA LEU A 28 -25.80 5.55 7.66
C LEU A 28 -25.27 4.81 6.42
N THR A 29 -24.36 5.45 5.69
CA THR A 29 -23.58 4.81 4.62
C THR A 29 -22.13 4.64 5.05
N VAL A 30 -21.61 3.42 4.99
CA VAL A 30 -20.24 3.07 5.39
C VAL A 30 -19.39 2.78 4.16
N ILE A 31 -18.31 3.54 4.01
CA ILE A 31 -17.39 3.48 2.87
C ILE A 31 -16.00 3.10 3.38
N GLN A 32 -15.56 1.89 3.05
CA GLN A 32 -14.21 1.41 3.36
C GLN A 32 -13.26 1.79 2.23
N ILE A 33 -12.47 2.84 2.43
CA ILE A 33 -11.48 3.30 1.44
C ILE A 33 -10.21 2.46 1.45
N TRP A 34 -9.96 1.74 2.54
CA TRP A 34 -8.75 0.97 2.79
C TRP A 34 -7.47 1.81 2.66
N HIS A 35 -6.32 1.14 2.64
CA HIS A 35 -4.99 1.76 2.66
C HIS A 35 -4.03 1.11 1.67
N SER A 36 -4.53 0.45 0.63
CA SER A 36 -3.71 -0.09 -0.46
C SER A 36 -4.47 -0.04 -1.79
N LEU A 37 -3.73 0.26 -2.87
CA LEU A 37 -4.24 0.25 -4.25
C LEU A 37 -4.56 -1.15 -4.78
N GLY A 38 -4.08 -2.18 -4.10
CA GLY A 38 -4.24 -3.57 -4.49
C GLY A 38 -3.95 -4.50 -3.32
N LYS A 39 -4.06 -5.79 -3.58
CA LYS A 39 -4.04 -6.84 -2.56
C LYS A 39 -2.94 -7.86 -2.87
N ILE A 40 -1.66 -7.44 -2.93
CA ILE A 40 -0.53 -8.35 -3.22
C ILE A 40 -0.47 -9.52 -2.21
N LYS A 41 -0.67 -9.21 -0.92
CA LYS A 41 -0.75 -10.20 0.16
C LYS A 41 -2.19 -10.46 0.59
N LYS A 42 -2.43 -11.64 1.15
CA LYS A 42 -3.72 -11.97 1.79
C LYS A 42 -3.94 -11.10 3.01
N SER A 43 -5.18 -10.65 3.19
CA SER A 43 -5.57 -9.74 4.28
C SER A 43 -7.03 -9.97 4.67
N GLY A 44 -7.45 -9.40 5.81
CA GLY A 44 -8.84 -9.50 6.26
C GLY A 44 -9.30 -10.96 6.39
N LEU A 45 -10.48 -11.27 5.85
CA LEU A 45 -11.06 -12.60 5.85
C LEU A 45 -10.23 -13.61 5.04
N ALA A 46 -9.58 -13.20 3.94
CA ALA A 46 -8.71 -14.07 3.14
C ALA A 46 -7.47 -14.59 3.90
N ALA A 47 -7.09 -13.93 5.01
CA ALA A 47 -5.99 -14.37 5.88
C ALA A 47 -6.47 -15.18 7.11
N VAL A 48 -7.79 -15.40 7.28
CA VAL A 48 -8.32 -16.14 8.44
C VAL A 48 -7.80 -17.58 8.44
N GLY A 49 -7.37 -18.04 9.61
CA GLY A 49 -6.79 -19.39 9.79
C GLY A 49 -5.30 -19.49 9.44
N LYS A 50 -4.70 -18.46 8.83
CA LYS A 50 -3.24 -18.39 8.68
C LYS A 50 -2.57 -17.91 9.97
N PRO A 51 -1.31 -18.30 10.24
CA PRO A 51 -0.57 -17.85 11.44
C PRO A 51 -0.51 -16.32 11.60
N GLY A 52 -0.38 -15.59 10.48
CA GLY A 52 -0.35 -14.13 10.46
C GLY A 52 -1.71 -13.45 10.56
N GLY A 53 -2.81 -14.18 10.36
CA GLY A 53 -4.17 -13.68 10.36
C GLY A 53 -4.86 -13.76 11.72
N ARG A 54 -6.18 -13.64 11.68
CA ARG A 54 -7.08 -13.90 12.83
C ARG A 54 -7.59 -15.33 12.78
N THR A 55 -7.98 -15.86 13.93
CA THR A 55 -8.71 -17.14 13.98
C THR A 55 -10.13 -16.95 13.45
N ALA A 56 -10.76 -18.04 13.00
CA ALA A 56 -12.15 -18.01 12.54
C ALA A 56 -13.11 -17.53 13.64
N GLU A 57 -12.86 -17.93 14.89
CA GLU A 57 -13.62 -17.48 16.07
C GLU A 57 -13.54 -15.96 16.25
N ILE A 58 -12.34 -15.37 16.23
CA ILE A 58 -12.18 -13.92 16.36
C ILE A 58 -12.86 -13.21 15.19
N ALA A 59 -12.69 -13.72 13.96
CA ALA A 59 -13.32 -13.13 12.80
C ALA A 59 -14.85 -13.11 12.91
N ALA A 60 -15.45 -14.20 13.42
CA ALA A 60 -16.89 -14.32 13.63
C ALA A 60 -17.39 -13.40 14.75
N VAL A 61 -16.78 -13.45 15.94
CA VAL A 61 -17.20 -12.63 17.11
C VAL A 61 -17.06 -11.14 16.82
N MET A 62 -15.99 -10.75 16.13
CA MET A 62 -15.76 -9.36 15.75
C MET A 62 -16.55 -8.93 14.51
N ARG A 63 -17.30 -9.85 13.87
CA ARG A 63 -18.01 -9.63 12.60
C ARG A 63 -17.12 -8.96 11.56
N MET A 64 -15.88 -9.41 11.42
CA MET A 64 -14.85 -8.70 10.64
C MET A 64 -15.36 -8.24 9.28
N HIS A 65 -15.22 -6.94 9.01
CA HIS A 65 -15.60 -6.29 7.75
C HIS A 65 -17.10 -6.30 7.41
N ALA A 66 -17.98 -6.67 8.34
CA ALA A 66 -19.41 -6.48 8.18
C ALA A 66 -19.79 -4.99 8.16
N ASN A 67 -20.98 -4.72 7.63
CA ASN A 67 -21.65 -3.42 7.55
C ASN A 67 -21.00 -2.40 6.61
N TYR A 68 -20.11 -2.83 5.70
CA TYR A 68 -19.63 -1.94 4.63
C TYR A 68 -20.68 -1.91 3.53
N ASP A 69 -21.15 -0.71 3.15
CA ASP A 69 -22.00 -0.53 1.97
C ASP A 69 -21.13 -0.55 0.72
N TYR A 70 -19.98 0.14 0.77
CA TYR A 70 -19.04 0.26 -0.33
C TYR A 70 -17.60 -0.01 0.12
N VAL A 71 -16.81 -0.57 -0.79
CA VAL A 71 -15.37 -0.75 -0.63
C VAL A 71 -14.65 -0.11 -1.82
N VAL A 72 -13.76 0.84 -1.56
CA VAL A 72 -12.91 1.40 -2.63
C VAL A 72 -11.88 0.36 -3.03
N ALA A 73 -11.84 0.09 -4.33
CA ALA A 73 -10.93 -0.86 -4.95
C ALA A 73 -10.05 -0.15 -5.99
N GLY A 74 -8.85 -0.69 -6.22
CA GLY A 74 -7.98 -0.27 -7.32
C GLY A 74 -8.45 -0.83 -8.66
N ALA A 75 -7.51 -1.29 -9.49
CA ALA A 75 -7.86 -1.91 -10.78
C ALA A 75 -8.72 -3.19 -10.61
N GLU A 76 -9.59 -3.47 -11.58
CA GLU A 76 -10.53 -4.61 -11.59
C GLU A 76 -9.84 -5.98 -11.41
N THR A 77 -8.57 -6.11 -11.81
CA THR A 77 -7.79 -7.32 -11.57
C THR A 77 -7.67 -7.70 -10.08
N TRP A 78 -7.98 -6.77 -9.17
CA TRP A 78 -7.94 -6.99 -7.74
C TRP A 78 -9.29 -7.44 -7.15
N ASP A 79 -10.39 -7.37 -7.89
CA ASP A 79 -11.77 -7.46 -7.38
C ASP A 79 -12.01 -8.69 -6.55
N ARG A 80 -11.66 -9.87 -7.10
CA ARG A 80 -11.71 -11.13 -6.39
C ARG A 80 -11.03 -11.06 -5.02
N TYR A 81 -9.84 -10.47 -4.94
CA TYR A 81 -9.07 -10.39 -3.71
C TYR A 81 -9.63 -9.35 -2.73
N TYR A 82 -10.28 -8.28 -3.22
CA TYR A 82 -11.05 -7.37 -2.39
C TYR A 82 -12.27 -8.08 -1.78
N CYS A 83 -13.06 -8.76 -2.61
CA CYS A 83 -14.21 -9.56 -2.18
C CYS A 83 -13.82 -10.62 -1.14
N GLU A 84 -12.77 -11.41 -1.41
CA GLU A 84 -12.24 -12.41 -0.47
C GLU A 84 -11.72 -11.78 0.84
N SER A 85 -11.09 -10.60 0.78
CA SER A 85 -10.54 -9.93 1.97
C SER A 85 -11.62 -9.33 2.86
N PHE A 86 -12.70 -8.81 2.27
CA PHE A 86 -13.71 -8.03 2.99
C PHE A 86 -15.05 -8.74 3.14
N GLY A 87 -15.27 -9.87 2.46
CA GLY A 87 -16.55 -10.57 2.48
C GLY A 87 -17.67 -9.78 1.80
N CYS A 88 -17.31 -8.99 0.79
CA CYS A 88 -18.22 -8.18 -0.01
C CYS A 88 -18.35 -8.75 -1.42
N SER A 89 -19.37 -8.30 -2.17
CA SER A 89 -19.58 -8.62 -3.58
C SER A 89 -19.05 -7.52 -4.51
N GLU A 90 -18.89 -7.84 -5.79
CA GLU A 90 -18.33 -6.90 -6.79
C GLU A 90 -19.19 -5.63 -6.95
N ASP A 91 -20.51 -5.71 -6.76
CA ASP A 91 -21.41 -4.54 -6.81
C ASP A 91 -21.20 -3.54 -5.67
N GLN A 92 -20.48 -3.94 -4.61
CA GLN A 92 -20.07 -3.06 -3.53
C GLN A 92 -18.72 -2.38 -3.81
N LEU A 93 -17.99 -2.80 -4.86
CA LEU A 93 -16.69 -2.24 -5.18
C LEU A 93 -16.85 -0.91 -5.93
N VAL A 94 -16.02 0.04 -5.55
CA VAL A 94 -15.95 1.37 -6.17
C VAL A 94 -14.52 1.57 -6.67
N HIS A 95 -14.32 1.39 -7.97
CA HIS A 95 -13.00 1.50 -8.59
C HIS A 95 -12.56 2.95 -8.68
N THR A 96 -11.61 3.34 -7.81
CA THR A 96 -10.92 4.61 -7.87
C THR A 96 -9.52 4.47 -7.26
N SER A 97 -8.64 5.42 -7.53
CA SER A 97 -7.33 5.46 -6.88
C SER A 97 -7.47 5.92 -5.42
N LEU A 98 -6.36 5.98 -4.68
CA LEU A 98 -6.37 6.52 -3.31
C LEU A 98 -5.93 7.98 -3.31
N PRO A 99 -6.48 8.85 -2.42
CA PRO A 99 -6.10 10.27 -2.32
C PRO A 99 -4.59 10.53 -2.30
N ARG A 100 -3.80 9.64 -1.68
CA ARG A 100 -2.34 9.76 -1.62
C ARG A 100 -1.63 9.62 -2.98
N LEU A 101 -2.29 9.09 -4.01
CA LEU A 101 -1.76 9.02 -5.36
C LEU A 101 -1.95 10.34 -6.12
N ASP A 102 -2.86 11.21 -5.68
CA ASP A 102 -2.97 12.55 -6.25
C ASP A 102 -1.65 13.31 -6.05
N VAL A 103 -1.02 13.12 -4.89
CA VAL A 103 0.31 13.65 -4.55
C VAL A 103 1.38 13.14 -5.52
N LEU A 104 1.43 11.82 -5.77
CA LEU A 104 2.42 11.25 -6.70
C LEU A 104 2.15 11.67 -8.15
N SER A 105 0.88 11.77 -8.54
CA SER A 105 0.47 12.09 -9.91
C SER A 105 0.70 13.56 -10.26
N ALA A 106 0.60 14.45 -9.27
CA ALA A 106 0.91 15.87 -9.45
C ALA A 106 2.38 16.11 -9.83
N ARG A 107 3.28 15.18 -9.44
CA ARG A 107 4.74 15.30 -9.62
C ARG A 107 5.26 16.69 -9.25
N ASP A 108 4.72 17.25 -8.16
CA ASP A 108 5.05 18.61 -7.74
C ASP A 108 6.55 18.71 -7.43
N PRO A 109 7.33 19.48 -8.22
CA PRO A 109 8.76 19.64 -8.00
C PRO A 109 9.08 20.21 -6.62
N GLN A 110 8.16 20.98 -6.01
CA GLN A 110 8.35 21.54 -4.67
C GLN A 110 8.48 20.43 -3.63
N MET A 111 7.73 19.34 -3.74
CA MET A 111 7.80 18.24 -2.78
C MET A 111 9.16 17.54 -2.82
N ALA A 112 9.74 17.35 -4.02
CA ALA A 112 11.10 16.83 -4.14
C ALA A 112 12.13 17.81 -3.55
N GLN A 113 11.98 19.11 -3.82
CA GLN A 113 12.84 20.15 -3.27
C GLN A 113 12.78 20.22 -1.73
N GLU A 114 11.60 20.04 -1.13
CA GLU A 114 11.44 19.98 0.33
C GLU A 114 12.20 18.79 0.93
N VAL A 115 12.17 17.63 0.27
CA VAL A 115 12.91 16.44 0.71
C VAL A 115 14.42 16.73 0.66
N PHE A 116 14.92 17.25 -0.46
CA PHE A 116 16.34 17.56 -0.61
C PHE A 116 16.82 18.71 0.27
N ALA A 117 15.98 19.72 0.53
CA ALA A 117 16.31 20.79 1.45
C ALA A 117 16.46 20.27 2.90
N ARG A 118 15.67 19.27 3.27
CA ARG A 118 15.72 18.65 4.60
C ARG A 118 16.81 17.59 4.73
N TYR A 119 17.13 16.91 3.63
CA TYR A 119 18.17 15.88 3.54
C TYR A 119 19.05 16.10 2.29
N PRO A 120 19.96 17.09 2.31
CA PRO A 120 20.83 17.40 1.17
C PRO A 120 21.71 16.23 0.74
N GLU A 121 22.05 15.33 1.65
CA GLU A 121 22.82 14.12 1.35
C GLU A 121 22.15 13.17 0.35
N LEU A 122 20.84 13.34 0.11
CA LEU A 122 20.07 12.58 -0.88
C LEU A 122 20.22 13.13 -2.32
N THR A 123 20.84 14.28 -2.53
CA THR A 123 21.03 14.85 -3.88
C THR A 123 22.21 14.24 -4.63
N GLU A 124 23.07 13.50 -3.95
CA GLU A 124 24.29 12.93 -4.51
C GLU A 124 24.18 11.41 -4.67
N GLY A 125 24.45 10.90 -5.87
CA GLY A 125 24.41 9.47 -6.16
C GLY A 125 23.00 8.93 -6.39
N LYS A 126 22.87 7.61 -6.38
CA LYS A 126 21.61 6.89 -6.60
C LYS A 126 20.89 6.64 -5.28
N LEU A 127 19.63 7.07 -5.19
CA LEU A 127 18.80 6.90 -4.01
C LEU A 127 17.98 5.61 -4.10
N VAL A 128 18.25 4.70 -3.16
CA VAL A 128 17.50 3.47 -2.93
C VAL A 128 16.58 3.65 -1.73
N LEU A 129 15.27 3.53 -1.95
CA LEU A 129 14.30 3.39 -0.88
C LEU A 129 14.10 1.91 -0.56
N TYR A 130 14.41 1.49 0.67
CA TYR A 130 14.09 0.15 1.15
C TYR A 130 12.86 0.17 2.07
N ALA A 131 11.80 -0.53 1.67
CA ALA A 131 10.53 -0.57 2.39
C ALA A 131 9.99 -2.01 2.52
N PRO A 132 10.53 -2.83 3.44
CA PRO A 132 10.06 -4.21 3.63
C PRO A 132 8.72 -4.27 4.38
N THR A 133 7.96 -5.35 4.17
CA THR A 133 6.73 -5.56 4.94
C THR A 133 7.00 -5.98 6.38
N PHE A 134 6.09 -5.58 7.27
CA PHE A 134 6.06 -6.00 8.66
C PHE A 134 6.07 -7.52 8.82
N ARG A 135 6.94 -8.04 9.70
CA ARG A 135 6.95 -9.46 10.11
C ARG A 135 6.58 -9.58 11.59
N ARG A 136 5.56 -10.38 11.89
CA ARG A 136 5.05 -10.58 13.27
C ARG A 136 5.95 -11.47 14.14
N THR A 137 6.61 -12.46 13.54
CA THR A 137 7.24 -13.57 14.29
C THR A 137 8.76 -13.50 14.34
N SER A 138 9.40 -12.67 13.51
CA SER A 138 10.83 -12.38 13.60
C SER A 138 11.12 -11.09 12.85
N GLN A 139 12.02 -10.24 13.37
CA GLN A 139 12.57 -9.17 12.55
C GLN A 139 13.50 -9.81 11.51
N PRO A 140 13.31 -9.53 10.21
CA PRO A 140 14.30 -9.98 9.24
C PRO A 140 15.62 -9.26 9.49
N GLU A 141 16.72 -9.98 9.30
CA GLU A 141 18.05 -9.40 9.41
C GLU A 141 18.37 -8.69 8.10
N HIS A 142 18.42 -7.36 8.14
CA HIS A 142 18.66 -6.53 6.96
C HIS A 142 20.09 -5.99 6.88
N SER A 143 20.94 -6.32 7.86
CA SER A 143 22.26 -5.70 8.00
C SER A 143 23.18 -6.03 6.82
N ALA A 144 23.11 -7.26 6.32
CA ALA A 144 23.84 -7.67 5.12
C ALA A 144 23.44 -6.87 3.88
N LEU A 145 22.14 -6.64 3.68
CA LEU A 145 21.62 -5.82 2.58
C LEU A 145 22.08 -4.37 2.72
N ILE A 146 21.91 -3.79 3.91
CA ILE A 146 22.30 -2.40 4.20
C ILE A 146 23.78 -2.19 3.89
N LYS A 147 24.63 -3.07 4.43
CA LYS A 147 26.07 -2.99 4.23
C LYS A 147 26.46 -3.10 2.75
N ALA A 148 25.85 -4.04 2.02
CA ALA A 148 26.13 -4.21 0.60
C ALA A 148 25.75 -2.98 -0.22
N LEU A 149 24.55 -2.43 -0.02
CA LEU A 149 24.11 -1.25 -0.77
C LEU A 149 24.97 -0.02 -0.48
N LEU A 150 25.35 0.18 0.79
CA LEU A 150 26.23 1.28 1.16
C LEU A 150 27.66 1.09 0.60
N SER A 151 28.18 -0.15 0.52
CA SER A 151 29.49 -0.41 -0.07
C SER A 151 29.53 -0.20 -1.58
N GLU A 152 28.41 -0.42 -2.27
CA GLU A 152 28.25 -0.08 -3.69
C GLU A 152 28.05 1.43 -3.95
N GLY A 153 27.98 2.25 -2.89
CA GLY A 153 27.87 3.70 -2.99
C GLY A 153 26.45 4.24 -3.15
N TYR A 154 25.42 3.41 -2.98
CA TYR A 154 24.02 3.87 -2.98
C TYR A 154 23.71 4.70 -1.73
N LYS A 155 22.87 5.72 -1.88
CA LYS A 155 22.20 6.37 -0.75
C LYS A 155 21.01 5.51 -0.36
N LEU A 156 21.00 4.99 0.87
CA LEU A 156 19.95 4.11 1.35
C LEU A 156 19.05 4.82 2.36
N VAL A 157 17.75 4.87 2.06
CA VAL A 157 16.71 5.26 3.02
C VAL A 157 15.86 4.05 3.36
N ILE A 158 15.70 3.76 4.65
CA ILE A 158 14.84 2.67 5.14
C ILE A 158 13.55 3.25 5.69
N LYS A 159 12.42 2.77 5.16
CA LYS A 159 11.09 3.12 5.66
C LYS A 159 10.46 1.93 6.36
N SER A 160 10.51 1.95 7.69
CA SER A 160 9.89 0.92 8.51
C SER A 160 8.37 1.07 8.57
N HIS A 161 7.69 -0.03 8.87
CA HIS A 161 6.25 0.00 9.14
C HIS A 161 5.97 0.75 10.47
N PRO A 162 4.88 1.52 10.62
CA PRO A 162 4.60 2.28 11.86
C PRO A 162 4.58 1.43 13.14
N ASN A 163 4.22 0.15 13.01
CA ASN A 163 4.15 -0.81 14.13
C ASN A 163 5.44 -1.64 14.34
N GLN A 164 6.53 -1.33 13.63
CA GLN A 164 7.81 -2.02 13.76
C GLN A 164 8.96 -1.07 13.45
N ALA A 165 9.79 -0.80 14.47
CA ALA A 165 11.10 -0.24 14.21
C ALA A 165 11.98 -1.30 13.53
N LEU A 166 12.69 -0.89 12.49
CA LEU A 166 13.76 -1.69 11.88
C LEU A 166 15.09 -1.09 12.34
N ASP A 167 16.07 -1.94 12.60
CA ASP A 167 17.45 -1.47 12.76
C ASP A 167 17.93 -0.93 11.41
N SER A 168 18.19 0.38 11.37
CA SER A 168 18.63 1.03 10.15
C SER A 168 20.13 0.93 9.92
N GLY A 169 20.91 0.48 10.91
CA GLY A 169 22.37 0.57 10.85
C GLY A 169 22.82 1.98 10.43
N GLU A 170 23.63 2.05 9.38
CA GLU A 170 24.13 3.31 8.79
C GLU A 170 23.19 3.94 7.75
N ALA A 171 22.04 3.33 7.45
CA ALA A 171 21.06 3.87 6.52
C ALA A 171 20.25 5.03 7.12
N LEU A 172 19.76 5.91 6.25
CA LEU A 172 18.92 7.04 6.63
C LEU A 172 17.48 6.58 6.89
N THR A 173 16.75 7.26 7.79
CA THR A 173 15.33 6.95 8.09
C THR A 173 14.37 8.10 7.75
N CYS A 174 14.92 9.27 7.43
CA CYS A 174 14.22 10.51 7.04
C CYS A 174 12.92 10.76 7.85
N PRO A 175 13.01 10.94 9.17
CA PRO A 175 11.83 11.16 10.02
C PRO A 175 11.04 12.38 9.56
N GLY A 176 9.72 12.24 9.47
CA GLY A 176 8.82 13.31 9.01
C GLY A 176 8.78 13.51 7.49
N VAL A 177 9.48 12.68 6.70
CA VAL A 177 9.25 12.55 5.25
C VAL A 177 8.40 11.30 5.02
N SER A 178 7.34 11.43 4.23
CA SER A 178 6.46 10.32 3.91
C SER A 178 7.09 9.37 2.89
N ALA A 179 6.61 8.11 2.85
CA ALA A 179 7.04 7.16 1.82
C ALA A 179 6.72 7.67 0.40
N MET A 180 5.61 8.39 0.23
CA MET A 180 5.21 8.96 -1.07
C MET A 180 6.21 10.05 -1.52
N GLN A 181 6.62 10.93 -0.62
CA GLN A 181 7.66 11.92 -0.92
C GLN A 181 8.99 11.26 -1.28
N LEU A 182 9.38 10.18 -0.58
CA LEU A 182 10.60 9.43 -0.92
C LEU A 182 10.50 8.77 -2.29
N LEU A 183 9.34 8.25 -2.70
CA LEU A 183 9.14 7.72 -4.05
C LEU A 183 9.29 8.78 -5.14
N LEU A 184 9.06 10.07 -4.84
CA LEU A 184 9.26 11.14 -5.83
C LEU A 184 10.74 11.44 -6.10
N VAL A 185 11.64 11.05 -5.20
CA VAL A 185 13.08 11.33 -5.29
C VAL A 185 13.94 10.07 -5.42
N ALA A 186 13.36 8.89 -5.21
CA ALA A 186 14.09 7.63 -5.29
C ALA A 186 14.31 7.21 -6.75
N ASP A 187 15.52 6.74 -7.05
CA ASP A 187 15.82 6.06 -8.29
C ASP A 187 15.25 4.64 -8.27
N TYR A 188 15.40 3.95 -7.13
CA TYR A 188 15.04 2.56 -6.93
C TYR A 188 14.20 2.35 -5.68
N LEU A 189 13.21 1.47 -5.78
CA LEU A 189 12.52 0.89 -4.63
C LEU A 189 12.96 -0.56 -4.47
N ILE A 190 13.42 -0.93 -3.28
CA ILE A 190 13.53 -2.32 -2.85
C ILE A 190 12.39 -2.60 -1.88
N THR A 191 11.58 -3.62 -2.17
CA THR A 191 10.49 -4.04 -1.29
C THR A 191 10.27 -5.55 -1.39
N ASP A 192 9.22 -6.07 -0.75
CA ASP A 192 8.83 -7.46 -0.82
C ASP A 192 7.34 -7.58 -1.24
N TYR A 193 6.46 -8.08 -0.38
CA TYR A 193 5.02 -8.25 -0.64
C TYR A 193 4.21 -7.00 -0.28
N SER A 194 4.82 -5.81 -0.38
CA SER A 194 4.21 -4.55 0.02
C SER A 194 3.39 -3.95 -1.11
N ALA A 195 2.22 -3.42 -0.77
CA ALA A 195 1.43 -2.65 -1.73
C ALA A 195 2.16 -1.40 -2.23
N ILE A 196 3.17 -0.88 -1.52
CA ILE A 196 3.98 0.29 -1.94
C ILE A 196 4.59 0.13 -3.35
N ALA A 197 4.77 -1.11 -3.81
CA ALA A 197 5.18 -1.40 -5.18
C ALA A 197 4.20 -0.83 -6.23
N LEU A 198 2.90 -0.76 -5.92
CA LEU A 198 1.88 -0.17 -6.78
C LEU A 198 2.01 1.35 -6.82
N GLU A 199 2.26 2.00 -5.68
CA GLU A 199 2.57 3.44 -5.64
C GLU A 199 3.88 3.77 -6.36
N ALA A 200 4.92 2.94 -6.22
CA ALA A 200 6.18 3.08 -6.94
C ALA A 200 5.98 2.93 -8.45
N ALA A 201 5.23 1.90 -8.88
CA ALA A 201 4.86 1.73 -10.28
C ALA A 201 4.07 2.94 -10.80
N ALA A 202 3.16 3.51 -10.01
CA ALA A 202 2.43 4.72 -10.39
C ALA A 202 3.33 5.95 -10.56
N ALA A 203 4.38 6.07 -9.74
CA ALA A 203 5.40 7.12 -9.83
C ALA A 203 6.46 6.87 -10.92
N GLY A 204 6.52 5.65 -11.47
CA GLY A 204 7.55 5.23 -12.44
C GLY A 204 8.89 4.89 -11.80
N VAL A 205 8.90 4.52 -10.51
CA VAL A 205 10.11 4.12 -9.78
C VAL A 205 10.39 2.65 -10.07
N LYS A 206 11.62 2.38 -10.55
CA LYS A 206 12.12 1.03 -10.81
C LYS A 206 12.14 0.23 -9.51
N THR A 207 11.40 -0.87 -9.49
CA THR A 207 11.17 -1.66 -8.27
C THR A 207 11.87 -3.02 -8.36
N PHE A 208 12.53 -3.40 -7.27
CA PHE A 208 13.22 -4.67 -7.06
C PHE A 208 12.57 -5.38 -5.87
N TYR A 209 12.22 -6.64 -6.04
CA TYR A 209 11.54 -7.45 -5.04
C TYR A 209 12.53 -8.38 -4.38
N TYR A 210 12.85 -8.10 -3.11
CA TYR A 210 13.74 -8.93 -2.30
C TYR A 210 12.90 -9.90 -1.44
N LEU A 211 12.70 -11.12 -1.96
CA LEU A 211 11.78 -12.13 -1.42
C LEU A 211 12.50 -13.23 -0.61
N PHE A 212 13.47 -12.83 0.21
CA PHE A 212 14.38 -13.70 0.98
C PHE A 212 13.69 -14.79 1.84
N ASP A 213 12.43 -14.60 2.24
CA ASP A 213 11.67 -15.51 3.09
C ASP A 213 10.36 -16.01 2.44
N SER A 214 10.34 -16.15 1.10
CA SER A 214 9.12 -16.40 0.33
C SER A 214 8.27 -17.58 0.81
N GLU A 215 8.88 -18.75 1.03
CA GLU A 215 8.20 -19.95 1.54
C GLU A 215 7.48 -19.64 2.87
N ARG A 216 8.24 -19.12 3.83
CA ARG A 216 7.72 -18.76 5.16
C ARG A 216 6.63 -17.69 5.07
N TYR A 217 6.78 -16.70 4.18
CA TYR A 217 5.79 -15.64 4.01
C TYR A 217 4.46 -16.18 3.43
N ARG A 218 4.52 -17.08 2.45
CA ARG A 218 3.33 -17.71 1.85
C ARG A 218 2.56 -18.55 2.86
N GLU A 219 3.27 -19.31 3.69
CA GLU A 219 2.67 -20.11 4.76
C GLU A 219 2.01 -19.19 5.80
N HIS A 220 2.78 -18.25 6.33
CA HIS A 220 2.39 -17.42 7.47
C HIS A 220 1.34 -16.36 7.12
N THR A 221 1.54 -15.63 6.02
CA THR A 221 0.70 -14.50 5.61
C THR A 221 -0.13 -14.83 4.38
N GLY A 222 0.48 -15.47 3.38
CA GLY A 222 -0.13 -15.75 2.09
C GLY A 222 -0.06 -14.58 1.12
N VAL A 223 0.01 -14.93 -0.17
CA VAL A 223 0.03 -13.98 -1.29
C VAL A 223 -1.14 -14.26 -2.22
N ASN A 224 -1.50 -13.26 -3.02
CA ASN A 224 -2.58 -13.34 -4.00
C ASN A 224 -2.06 -13.40 -5.44
N ILE A 225 -0.86 -12.86 -5.68
CA ILE A 225 -0.19 -12.86 -6.98
C ILE A 225 1.23 -13.40 -6.84
N GLU A 226 1.75 -13.95 -7.93
CA GLU A 226 3.12 -14.41 -8.04
C GLU A 226 4.00 -13.31 -8.63
N LEU A 227 4.77 -12.62 -7.78
CA LEU A 227 5.61 -11.49 -8.20
C LEU A 227 6.67 -11.89 -9.24
N GLU A 228 7.13 -13.15 -9.24
CA GLU A 228 8.04 -13.65 -10.28
C GLU A 228 7.43 -13.67 -11.68
N GLU A 229 6.13 -13.99 -11.76
CA GLU A 229 5.39 -14.03 -13.02
C GLU A 229 4.99 -12.61 -13.46
N GLU A 230 4.62 -11.76 -12.50
CA GLU A 230 4.16 -10.40 -12.78
C GLU A 230 5.31 -9.45 -13.10
N MET A 231 6.46 -9.62 -12.44
CA MET A 231 7.66 -8.77 -12.53
C MET A 231 8.94 -9.61 -12.81
N PRO A 232 8.97 -10.40 -13.90
CA PRO A 232 10.11 -11.23 -14.26
C PRO A 232 11.36 -10.37 -14.47
N GLY A 233 12.49 -10.83 -13.92
CA GLY A 233 13.76 -10.09 -13.94
C GLY A 233 13.90 -9.01 -12.87
N CYS A 234 12.89 -8.82 -12.00
CA CYS A 234 12.96 -7.88 -10.88
C CYS A 234 12.86 -8.57 -9.50
N VAL A 235 12.89 -9.90 -9.43
CA VAL A 235 12.73 -10.68 -8.19
C VAL A 235 14.03 -11.36 -7.81
N TYR A 236 14.41 -11.23 -6.54
CA TYR A 236 15.69 -11.67 -6.00
C TYR A 236 15.50 -12.30 -4.62
N TYR A 237 16.32 -13.28 -4.29
CA TYR A 237 16.22 -14.06 -3.05
C TYR A 237 17.41 -13.88 -2.12
N ASP A 238 18.52 -13.36 -2.64
CA ASP A 238 19.76 -13.12 -1.92
C ASP A 238 20.32 -11.73 -2.26
N VAL A 239 21.17 -11.21 -1.37
CA VAL A 239 21.75 -9.87 -1.52
C VAL A 239 22.66 -9.76 -2.74
N PRO A 240 23.58 -10.73 -3.03
CA PRO A 240 24.41 -10.66 -4.23
C PRO A 240 23.62 -10.54 -5.54
N SER A 241 22.59 -11.38 -5.74
CA SER A 241 21.79 -11.31 -6.97
C SER A 241 21.00 -10.01 -7.10
N LEU A 242 20.49 -9.48 -5.99
CA LEU A 242 19.82 -8.18 -5.94
C LEU A 242 20.76 -7.03 -6.34
N VAL A 243 21.99 -7.03 -5.81
CA VAL A 243 23.02 -6.02 -6.12
C VAL A 243 23.40 -6.07 -7.60
N GLU A 244 23.60 -7.26 -8.17
CA GLU A 244 23.83 -7.43 -9.61
C GLU A 244 22.66 -6.86 -10.44
N GLY A 245 21.43 -7.07 -9.98
CA GLY A 245 20.25 -6.47 -10.59
C GLY A 245 20.27 -4.94 -10.61
N LEU A 246 20.71 -4.32 -9.51
CA LEU A 246 20.86 -2.86 -9.41
C LEU A 246 21.95 -2.34 -10.36
N HIS A 247 23.09 -3.03 -10.45
CA HIS A 247 24.16 -2.66 -11.37
C HIS A 247 23.70 -2.69 -12.83
N ARG A 248 23.01 -3.75 -13.25
CA ARG A 248 22.41 -3.81 -14.59
C ARG A 248 21.45 -2.65 -14.84
N ALA A 249 20.63 -2.28 -13.85
CA ALA A 249 19.73 -1.15 -13.98
C ALA A 249 20.45 0.20 -14.06
N ASP A 250 21.58 0.37 -13.37
CA ASP A 250 22.46 1.55 -13.50
C ASP A 250 23.09 1.65 -14.89
N GLU A 251 23.38 0.51 -15.52
CA GLU A 251 23.83 0.41 -16.92
C GLU A 251 22.69 0.60 -17.94
N GLY A 252 21.45 0.78 -17.48
CA GLY A 252 20.27 0.98 -18.31
C GLY A 252 19.53 -0.30 -18.70
N ASP A 253 19.95 -1.46 -18.19
CA ASP A 253 19.34 -2.76 -18.41
C ASP A 253 18.33 -3.10 -17.29
N TYR A 254 17.21 -2.37 -17.30
CA TYR A 254 16.03 -2.65 -16.48
C TYR A 254 14.86 -3.06 -17.39
N PRO A 255 14.03 -4.06 -17.02
CA PRO A 255 12.92 -4.52 -17.84
C PRO A 255 11.75 -3.53 -17.81
N GLU A 256 11.88 -2.38 -18.48
CA GLU A 256 10.88 -1.31 -18.51
C GLU A 256 9.50 -1.80 -19.04
N GLU A 257 9.50 -2.64 -20.07
CA GLU A 257 8.27 -3.20 -20.64
C GLU A 257 7.49 -4.05 -19.62
N VAL A 258 8.19 -4.71 -18.70
CA VAL A 258 7.58 -5.48 -17.61
C VAL A 258 6.91 -4.54 -16.62
N LEU A 259 7.57 -3.44 -16.25
CA LEU A 259 6.98 -2.42 -15.38
C LEU A 259 5.75 -1.76 -16.03
N GLU A 260 5.80 -1.44 -17.32
CA GLU A 260 4.64 -0.90 -18.05
C GLU A 260 3.46 -1.88 -18.08
N ARG A 261 3.72 -3.17 -18.30
CA ARG A 261 2.68 -4.21 -18.24
C ARG A 261 2.07 -4.29 -16.84
N PHE A 262 2.90 -4.27 -15.81
CA PHE A 262 2.47 -4.27 -14.41
C PHE A 262 1.59 -3.05 -14.10
N GLN A 263 1.99 -1.85 -14.55
CA GLN A 263 1.18 -0.64 -14.41
C GLN A 263 -0.18 -0.78 -15.09
N LYS A 264 -0.21 -1.22 -16.36
CA LYS A 264 -1.46 -1.38 -17.13
C LYS A 264 -2.41 -2.40 -16.49
N LYS A 265 -1.87 -3.46 -15.90
CA LYS A 265 -2.66 -4.52 -15.26
C LYS A 265 -3.19 -4.11 -13.90
N PHE A 266 -2.35 -3.51 -13.05
CA PHE A 266 -2.63 -3.36 -11.61
C PHE A 266 -3.01 -1.95 -11.17
N LEU A 267 -2.93 -0.94 -12.04
CA LEU A 267 -3.26 0.46 -11.73
C LEU A 267 -4.44 0.99 -12.56
N ILE A 268 -5.17 1.94 -11.98
CA ILE A 268 -6.18 2.70 -12.71
C ILE A 268 -5.49 3.78 -13.58
N PRO A 269 -5.90 3.97 -14.85
CA PRO A 269 -5.31 4.97 -15.74
C PRO A 269 -5.38 6.42 -15.22
N ASN A 270 -6.54 6.84 -14.70
CA ASN A 270 -6.79 8.20 -14.21
C ASN A 270 -6.65 8.30 -12.68
N ARG A 271 -5.40 8.42 -12.21
CA ARG A 271 -5.05 8.25 -10.78
C ARG A 271 -4.75 9.53 -9.99
N GLY A 272 -4.88 10.71 -10.61
CA GLY A 272 -4.53 12.02 -10.02
C GLY A 272 -5.72 12.84 -9.48
N HIS A 273 -6.91 12.26 -9.42
CA HIS A 273 -8.13 12.96 -9.00
C HIS A 273 -8.93 12.18 -7.94
N ALA A 274 -8.30 11.18 -7.31
CA ALA A 274 -8.93 10.26 -6.36
C ALA A 274 -9.63 10.98 -5.22
N THR A 275 -9.02 12.04 -4.69
CA THR A 275 -9.61 12.83 -3.59
C THR A 275 -10.94 13.43 -4.02
N SER A 276 -10.99 14.03 -5.21
CA SER A 276 -12.19 14.68 -5.72
C SER A 276 -13.27 13.66 -6.12
N GLU A 277 -12.87 12.50 -6.66
CA GLU A 277 -13.78 11.42 -7.03
C GLU A 277 -14.41 10.78 -5.81
N LEU A 278 -13.60 10.46 -4.80
CA LEU A 278 -14.07 9.91 -3.54
C LEU A 278 -14.96 10.91 -2.80
N ALA A 279 -14.61 12.20 -2.76
CA ALA A 279 -15.47 13.21 -2.16
C ALA A 279 -16.84 13.30 -2.86
N ARG A 280 -16.85 13.30 -4.21
CA ARG A 280 -18.10 13.27 -5.00
C ARG A 280 -18.90 12.00 -4.72
N PHE A 281 -18.24 10.85 -4.66
CA PHE A 281 -18.87 9.57 -4.35
C PHE A 281 -19.52 9.58 -2.96
N VAL A 282 -18.79 10.01 -1.94
CA VAL A 282 -19.30 10.13 -0.56
C VAL A 282 -20.51 11.05 -0.52
N LEU A 283 -20.45 12.23 -1.15
CA LEU A 283 -21.55 13.19 -1.15
C LEU A 283 -22.80 12.68 -1.89
N ALA A 284 -22.62 11.90 -2.97
CA ALA A 284 -23.73 11.33 -3.73
C ALA A 284 -24.43 10.18 -3.00
N HIS A 285 -23.70 9.42 -2.19
CA HIS A 285 -24.21 8.23 -1.50
C HIS A 285 -24.51 8.45 -0.02
N ALA A 286 -24.00 9.53 0.58
CA ALA A 286 -24.42 9.97 1.90
C ALA A 286 -25.92 10.24 1.84
N ARG A 287 -26.70 9.43 2.56
CA ARG A 287 -28.15 9.61 2.68
C ARG A 287 -28.42 10.80 3.59
N LEU A 288 -28.24 11.99 3.04
CA LEU A 288 -28.64 13.24 3.67
C LEU A 288 -30.16 13.16 3.81
N GLU A 289 -30.64 12.81 5.01
CA GLU A 289 -32.04 13.02 5.35
C GLU A 289 -32.35 14.49 5.02
N GLN A 290 -33.30 14.72 4.12
CA GLN A 290 -33.86 16.06 3.96
C GLN A 290 -34.37 16.43 5.35
N ALA A 291 -33.66 17.33 6.03
CA ALA A 291 -34.09 17.81 7.33
C ALA A 291 -35.54 18.28 7.17
N PRO A 292 -36.50 17.79 7.97
CA PRO A 292 -37.84 18.34 7.94
C PRO A 292 -37.69 19.84 8.17
N GLY A 293 -38.14 20.62 7.19
CA GLY A 293 -37.97 22.06 7.19
C GLY A 293 -38.35 22.61 8.56
N ARG A 294 -37.43 23.33 9.20
CA ARG A 294 -37.79 24.21 10.31
C ARG A 294 -38.72 25.26 9.72
N GLY A 295 -40.02 24.98 9.79
CA GLY A 295 -41.08 25.96 9.58
C GLY A 295 -40.81 27.14 10.52
N ILE A 296 -40.86 28.32 9.91
CA ILE A 296 -40.71 29.64 10.52
C ILE A 296 -41.82 29.84 11.55
#